data_AF-A0A161LJB8-F1
#
_entry.id   AF-A0A161LJB8-F1
#
_cell.length_a   1.000
_cell.length_b   1.000
_cell.length_c   1.000
_cell.angle_alpha   90.00
_cell.angle_beta   90.00
_cell.angle_gamma   90.00
#
_symmetry.space_group_name_H-M   'P 1'
#
loop_
_entity.id
_entity.type
_entity.pdbx_description
1 polymer ?
#
loop_
_entity_poly.entity_id
_entity_poly.type
_entity_poly.pdbx_seq_one_letter_code
_entity_poly.pdbx_strand_id
1 'polypeptide(L)'
;MSSGIRWILGFDASCGTCSKIAEAAKDAAGERLEVLPLAHQDVQQWRAESLGAEAPWVPALIRVDGNQVRAWTGPAMGLRLLGRLGPRAAVKLFKALGELSQAGRATESDQAVGRRHFFKFGAGVSIAAGIVLTGKAPALADEIGKAHAWVAANKDRLPQDYATFSRYSETYRRAIYAELDPTVRSRLWTAHIAQYRKTHPDLSIKQQHILAKLEAHVGKESTFHPRTTTDMDAADERLQFEVIEAFGKEEARNLAGTLGPAEPHSPTASLALLDCECSTNSDWCGGSWRCYYYRDCRTVYDGCGWLYQYACNGMCMRLCSVASDDSPDAAAC
;
A
#
# COMPACT_ATOMS: atom_id res chain seq x y z
N MET A 1 42.05 -22.25 -11.85
CA MET A 1 41.06 -21.28 -12.35
C MET A 1 40.68 -20.41 -11.16
N SER A 2 41.00 -19.11 -11.20
CA SER A 2 41.06 -18.27 -9.99
C SER A 2 39.74 -18.20 -9.23
N SER A 3 39.71 -18.76 -8.02
CA SER A 3 38.64 -18.57 -7.02
C SER A 3 38.66 -17.12 -6.52
N GLY A 4 38.02 -16.23 -7.27
CA GLY A 4 37.76 -14.86 -6.83
C GLY A 4 36.46 -14.78 -6.03
N ILE A 5 36.47 -14.00 -4.94
CA ILE A 5 35.25 -13.66 -4.20
C ILE A 5 34.32 -12.88 -5.12
N ARG A 6 33.14 -13.44 -5.42
CA ARG A 6 32.11 -12.77 -6.22
C ARG A 6 31.10 -12.10 -5.30
N TRP A 7 30.71 -10.89 -5.66
CA TRP A 7 29.62 -10.17 -5.04
C TRP A 7 28.52 -10.02 -6.08
N ILE A 8 27.33 -10.50 -5.76
CA ILE A 8 26.18 -10.51 -6.66
C ILE A 8 25.05 -9.73 -5.99
N LEU A 9 24.46 -8.79 -6.72
CA LEU A 9 23.19 -8.16 -6.35
C LEU A 9 22.06 -8.88 -7.10
N GLY A 10 21.28 -9.67 -6.36
CA GLY A 10 20.05 -10.27 -6.83
C GLY A 10 18.89 -9.27 -6.80
N PHE A 11 18.20 -9.05 -7.93
CA PHE A 11 17.05 -8.13 -8.04
C PHE A 11 15.91 -8.71 -8.90
N ASP A 12 14.65 -8.31 -8.69
CA ASP A 12 13.52 -8.86 -9.44
C ASP A 12 13.47 -8.30 -10.88
N ALA A 13 13.31 -9.19 -11.86
CA ALA A 13 13.40 -8.87 -13.28
C ALA A 13 12.05 -8.85 -14.03
N SER A 14 10.92 -8.93 -13.33
CA SER A 14 9.59 -9.00 -13.96
C SER A 14 8.94 -7.65 -14.30
N CYS A 15 9.72 -6.58 -14.49
CA CYS A 15 9.24 -5.25 -14.89
C CYS A 15 9.89 -4.87 -16.24
N GLY A 16 9.18 -4.20 -17.15
CA GLY A 16 9.74 -3.71 -18.43
C GLY A 16 10.90 -2.69 -18.31
N THR A 17 11.45 -2.49 -17.12
CA THR A 17 12.48 -1.50 -16.75
C THR A 17 13.81 -2.14 -16.33
N CYS A 18 14.04 -3.43 -16.62
CA CYS A 18 15.21 -4.16 -16.12
C CYS A 18 16.54 -3.84 -16.80
N SER A 19 16.55 -3.24 -18.00
CA SER A 19 17.79 -2.83 -18.67
C SER A 19 18.45 -1.61 -18.00
N LYS A 20 17.66 -0.67 -17.46
CA LYS A 20 18.17 0.56 -16.83
C LYS A 20 18.80 0.31 -15.46
N ILE A 21 18.28 -0.64 -14.68
CA ILE A 21 18.84 -1.03 -13.38
C ILE A 21 20.15 -1.79 -13.57
N ALA A 22 20.17 -2.74 -14.51
CA ALA A 22 21.38 -3.48 -14.84
C ALA A 22 22.48 -2.53 -15.34
N GLU A 23 22.14 -1.54 -16.18
CA GLU A 23 23.09 -0.55 -16.67
C GLU A 23 23.55 0.41 -15.57
N ALA A 24 22.64 0.92 -14.72
CA ALA A 24 23.01 1.80 -13.61
C ALA A 24 23.83 1.10 -12.52
N ALA A 25 23.56 -0.17 -12.25
CA ALA A 25 24.35 -0.97 -11.31
C ALA A 25 25.71 -1.35 -11.89
N LYS A 26 25.79 -1.65 -13.19
CA LYS A 26 27.04 -1.85 -13.93
C LYS A 26 27.89 -0.57 -13.98
N ASP A 27 27.27 0.59 -14.19
CA ASP A 27 27.92 1.91 -14.18
C ASP A 27 28.36 2.37 -12.78
N ALA A 28 27.61 2.01 -11.73
CA ALA A 28 27.92 2.41 -10.36
C ALA A 28 28.96 1.50 -9.71
N ALA A 29 28.98 0.21 -10.06
CA ALA A 29 29.80 -0.78 -9.37
C ALA A 29 30.96 -1.36 -10.20
N GLY A 30 30.94 -1.24 -11.53
CA GLY A 30 31.95 -1.83 -12.42
C GLY A 30 32.10 -3.34 -12.19
N GLU A 31 33.32 -3.87 -12.31
CA GLU A 31 33.61 -5.31 -12.06
C GLU A 31 33.49 -5.74 -10.58
N ARG A 32 33.15 -4.83 -9.65
CA ARG A 32 33.14 -5.11 -8.21
C ARG A 32 31.83 -5.71 -7.69
N LEU A 33 30.78 -5.67 -8.52
CA LEU A 33 29.45 -6.18 -8.21
C LEU A 33 28.81 -6.70 -9.50
N GLU A 34 28.46 -7.97 -9.48
CA GLU A 34 27.67 -8.60 -10.53
C GLU A 34 26.18 -8.44 -10.23
N VAL A 35 25.35 -8.38 -11.26
CA VAL A 35 23.92 -8.10 -11.12
C VAL A 35 23.16 -9.21 -11.82
N LEU A 36 22.42 -10.00 -11.05
CA LEU A 36 21.69 -11.16 -11.55
C LEU A 36 20.20 -11.08 -11.15
N PRO A 37 19.27 -11.59 -11.97
CA PRO A 37 17.88 -11.70 -11.59
C PRO A 37 17.68 -12.59 -10.35
N LEU A 38 16.70 -12.27 -9.51
CA LEU A 38 16.26 -13.15 -8.41
C LEU A 38 15.73 -14.50 -8.93
N ALA A 39 15.21 -14.51 -10.16
CA ALA A 39 14.79 -15.71 -10.86
C ALA A 39 15.96 -16.59 -11.35
N HIS A 40 17.21 -16.11 -11.29
CA HIS A 40 18.37 -16.90 -11.71
C HIS A 40 18.57 -18.09 -10.78
N GLN A 41 18.77 -19.29 -11.34
CA GLN A 41 18.84 -20.55 -10.59
C GLN A 41 19.91 -20.51 -9.49
N ASP A 42 21.13 -20.06 -9.82
CA ASP A 42 22.21 -19.92 -8.83
C ASP A 42 21.87 -18.93 -7.70
N VAL A 43 21.17 -17.83 -8.02
CA VAL A 43 20.76 -16.82 -7.03
C VAL A 43 19.72 -17.41 -6.07
N GLN A 44 18.76 -18.19 -6.58
CA GLN A 44 17.79 -18.89 -5.73
C GLN A 44 18.47 -19.91 -4.83
N GLN A 45 19.40 -20.70 -5.38
CA GLN A 45 20.14 -21.69 -4.62
C GLN A 45 20.96 -21.03 -3.49
N TRP A 46 21.75 -20.01 -3.80
CA TRP A 46 22.55 -19.28 -2.81
C TRP A 46 21.71 -18.60 -1.72
N ARG A 47 20.52 -18.11 -2.09
CA ARG A 47 19.57 -17.54 -1.13
C ARG A 47 18.96 -18.62 -0.24
N ALA A 48 18.55 -19.74 -0.79
CA ALA A 48 18.03 -20.86 -0.01
C ALA A 48 19.09 -21.39 0.97
N GLU A 49 20.34 -21.51 0.52
CA GLU A 49 21.48 -21.96 1.35
C GLU A 49 21.83 -20.98 2.48
N SER A 50 21.72 -19.66 2.25
CA SER A 50 22.15 -18.65 3.23
C SER A 50 21.03 -18.03 4.06
N LEU A 51 19.80 -17.95 3.54
CA LEU A 51 18.64 -17.29 4.16
C LEU A 51 17.50 -18.26 4.48
N GLY A 52 17.60 -19.52 4.03
CA GLY A 52 16.57 -20.55 4.18
C GLY A 52 15.66 -20.67 2.95
N ALA A 53 14.99 -21.82 2.81
CA ALA A 53 14.11 -22.12 1.68
C ALA A 53 12.92 -21.15 1.54
N GLU A 54 12.46 -20.58 2.64
CA GLU A 54 11.36 -19.59 2.71
C GLU A 54 11.86 -18.14 2.66
N ALA A 55 13.07 -17.89 2.12
CA ALA A 55 13.61 -16.55 2.08
C ALA A 55 12.72 -15.59 1.27
N PRO A 56 12.35 -14.41 1.82
CA PRO A 56 11.41 -13.49 1.18
C PRO A 56 11.94 -13.03 -0.19
N TRP A 57 11.08 -12.87 -1.20
CA TRP A 57 11.46 -12.48 -2.57
C TRP A 57 11.80 -10.98 -2.68
N VAL A 58 12.87 -10.57 -2.03
CA VAL A 58 13.38 -9.18 -2.01
C VAL A 58 14.82 -9.11 -2.55
N PRO A 59 15.31 -7.94 -2.99
CA PRO A 59 16.71 -7.81 -3.40
C PRO A 59 17.68 -8.29 -2.31
N ALA A 60 18.72 -9.00 -2.73
CA ALA A 60 19.76 -9.49 -1.82
C ALA A 60 21.15 -9.25 -2.38
N LEU A 61 22.07 -8.90 -1.50
CA LEU A 61 23.49 -8.96 -1.78
C LEU A 61 24.02 -10.32 -1.37
N ILE A 62 24.66 -11.01 -2.29
CA ILE A 62 25.21 -12.35 -2.11
C ILE A 62 26.72 -12.27 -2.29
N ARG A 63 27.46 -12.86 -1.37
CA ARG A 63 28.90 -13.08 -1.44
C ARG A 63 29.15 -14.56 -1.62
N VAL A 64 29.78 -14.91 -2.74
CA VAL A 64 30.19 -16.28 -3.05
C VAL A 64 31.71 -16.35 -2.98
N ASP A 65 32.22 -17.20 -2.10
CA ASP A 65 33.65 -17.39 -1.82
C ASP A 65 33.95 -18.89 -1.80
N GLY A 66 34.23 -19.45 -2.98
CA GLY A 66 34.27 -20.89 -3.17
C GLY A 66 32.94 -21.54 -2.77
N ASN A 67 32.96 -22.43 -1.79
CA ASN A 67 31.77 -23.10 -1.27
C ASN A 67 31.06 -22.33 -0.14
N GLN A 68 31.55 -21.14 0.24
CA GLN A 68 30.89 -20.32 1.26
C GLN A 68 30.02 -19.26 0.62
N VAL A 69 28.72 -19.36 0.89
CA VAL A 69 27.71 -18.41 0.44
C VAL A 69 27.18 -17.64 1.64
N ARG A 70 27.15 -16.31 1.53
CA ARG A 70 26.47 -15.44 2.49
C ARG A 70 25.61 -14.45 1.75
N ALA A 71 24.38 -14.28 2.22
CA ALA A 71 23.43 -13.35 1.66
C ALA A 71 22.92 -12.38 2.73
N TRP A 72 22.62 -11.16 2.29
CA TRP A 72 22.03 -10.12 3.12
C TRP A 72 20.89 -9.44 2.36
N THR A 73 19.83 -9.11 3.07
CA THR A 73 18.69 -8.32 2.56
C THR A 73 18.55 -7.03 3.39
N GLY A 74 17.71 -6.10 2.91
CA GLY A 74 17.29 -4.93 3.67
C GLY A 74 18.46 -4.05 4.20
N PRO A 75 18.41 -3.56 5.45
CA PRO A 75 19.45 -2.68 6.00
C PRO A 75 20.85 -3.31 6.06
N ALA A 76 20.92 -4.63 6.32
CA ALA A 76 22.19 -5.35 6.36
C ALA A 76 22.87 -5.39 4.99
N MET A 77 22.09 -5.56 3.91
CA MET A 77 22.57 -5.39 2.53
C MET A 77 23.10 -3.98 2.29
N GLY A 78 22.35 -2.96 2.75
CA GLY A 78 22.69 -1.55 2.57
C GLY A 78 24.06 -1.18 3.14
N LEU A 79 24.32 -1.59 4.38
CA LEU A 79 25.59 -1.34 5.07
C LEU A 79 26.78 -2.02 4.38
N ARG A 80 26.58 -3.21 3.83
CA ARG A 80 27.63 -3.96 3.13
C ARG A 80 27.94 -3.35 1.76
N LEU A 81 26.94 -2.89 1.02
CA LEU A 81 27.13 -2.14 -0.22
C LEU A 81 27.90 -0.84 0.03
N LEU A 82 27.58 -0.09 1.10
CA LEU A 82 28.32 1.12 1.50
C LEU A 82 29.79 0.83 1.77
N GLY A 83 30.09 -0.23 2.54
CA GLY A 83 31.46 -0.64 2.83
C GLY A 83 32.23 -1.18 1.62
N ARG A 84 31.53 -1.78 0.65
CA ARG A 84 32.15 -2.47 -0.51
C ARG A 84 32.36 -1.57 -1.71
N LEU A 85 31.36 -0.77 -2.06
CA LEU A 85 31.39 0.13 -3.21
C LEU A 85 31.96 1.51 -2.84
N GLY A 86 31.95 1.84 -1.55
CA GLY A 86 32.21 3.18 -1.05
C GLY A 86 30.95 4.04 -1.10
N PRO A 87 30.91 5.13 -0.29
CA PRO A 87 29.68 5.89 -0.05
C PRO A 87 29.10 6.51 -1.31
N ARG A 88 29.93 7.01 -2.24
CA ARG A 88 29.44 7.65 -3.48
C ARG A 88 28.81 6.67 -4.45
N ALA A 89 29.45 5.52 -4.68
CA ALA A 89 28.94 4.50 -5.60
C ALA A 89 27.71 3.79 -5.03
N ALA A 90 27.71 3.51 -3.72
CA ALA A 90 26.54 2.98 -3.03
C ALA A 90 25.37 3.96 -3.05
N VAL A 91 25.59 5.26 -2.79
CA VAL A 91 24.54 6.27 -2.93
C VAL A 91 24.05 6.38 -4.37
N LYS A 92 24.92 6.33 -5.39
CA LYS A 92 24.49 6.32 -6.80
C LYS A 92 23.64 5.08 -7.13
N LEU A 93 24.01 3.91 -6.60
CA LEU A 93 23.24 2.68 -6.74
C LEU A 93 21.89 2.78 -6.02
N PHE A 94 21.85 3.24 -4.76
CA PHE A 94 20.60 3.46 -4.03
C PHE A 94 19.75 4.56 -4.63
N LYS A 95 20.37 5.56 -5.22
CA LYS A 95 19.71 6.63 -5.95
C LYS A 95 19.17 6.11 -7.29
N ALA A 96 19.83 5.22 -8.01
CA ALA A 96 19.23 4.56 -9.17
C ALA A 96 18.07 3.64 -8.77
N LEU A 97 18.22 2.91 -7.67
CA LEU A 97 17.17 2.08 -7.07
C LEU A 97 16.01 2.95 -6.52
N GLY A 98 16.31 4.17 -6.07
CA GLY A 98 15.39 5.12 -5.45
C GLY A 98 14.79 6.15 -6.41
N GLU A 99 15.44 6.53 -7.50
CA GLU A 99 14.93 7.37 -8.58
C GLU A 99 13.96 6.58 -9.44
N LEU A 100 14.09 5.26 -9.52
CA LEU A 100 13.00 4.42 -10.01
C LEU A 100 11.79 4.39 -9.06
N SER A 101 11.97 4.77 -7.79
CA SER A 101 10.89 4.99 -6.82
C SER A 101 10.45 6.46 -6.67
N GLN A 102 11.19 7.43 -7.26
CA GLN A 102 10.97 8.89 -7.10
C GLN A 102 10.80 9.66 -8.41
N ALA A 103 11.14 9.11 -9.59
CA ALA A 103 10.82 9.69 -10.90
C ALA A 103 9.31 9.63 -11.22
N GLY A 104 8.48 9.29 -10.23
CA GLY A 104 7.03 9.51 -10.23
C GLY A 104 6.57 10.59 -9.24
N ARG A 105 7.46 11.49 -8.78
CA ARG A 105 7.17 12.54 -7.78
C ARG A 105 8.08 13.78 -7.92
N ALA A 106 7.74 14.77 -8.75
CA ALA A 106 8.25 16.15 -8.55
C ALA A 106 7.47 17.27 -9.28
N THR A 107 6.66 18.04 -8.54
CA THR A 107 6.70 19.52 -8.43
C THR A 107 5.68 19.97 -7.35
N GLU A 108 6.16 20.38 -6.17
CA GLU A 108 6.38 21.76 -5.70
C GLU A 108 5.10 22.56 -5.39
N SER A 109 4.91 22.96 -4.13
CA SER A 109 4.82 24.39 -3.86
C SER A 109 5.27 24.77 -2.45
N ASP A 110 5.79 25.99 -2.44
CA ASP A 110 6.52 26.71 -1.44
C ASP A 110 5.58 27.53 -0.53
N GLN A 111 6.11 27.92 0.63
CA GLN A 111 5.66 28.95 1.59
C GLN A 111 4.55 28.58 2.59
N ALA A 112 4.86 28.37 3.89
CA ALA A 112 5.23 29.36 4.93
C ALA A 112 4.03 29.52 5.90
N VAL A 113 4.10 29.54 7.24
CA VAL A 113 5.14 29.64 8.26
C VAL A 113 4.51 29.20 9.59
N GLY A 114 5.31 28.55 10.44
CA GLY A 114 5.02 28.35 11.87
C GLY A 114 6.30 28.38 12.70
N ARG A 115 7.11 29.43 12.54
CA ARG A 115 8.38 29.65 13.26
C ARG A 115 8.12 30.31 14.61
N ARG A 116 8.22 29.56 15.71
CA ARG A 116 8.62 30.10 17.04
C ARG A 116 8.84 28.97 18.06
N HIS A 117 10.01 28.34 18.03
CA HIS A 117 10.73 27.84 19.22
C HIS A 117 12.12 27.25 18.91
N PHE A 118 12.78 27.75 17.86
CA PHE A 118 14.18 27.44 17.57
C PHE A 118 15.03 28.65 17.91
N PHE A 119 15.49 28.76 19.15
CA PHE A 119 16.77 29.40 19.49
C PHE A 119 17.11 29.04 20.93
N LYS A 120 18.00 28.05 21.08
CA LYS A 120 19.00 27.91 22.15
C LYS A 120 19.73 26.58 21.90
N PHE A 121 20.70 26.58 21.00
CA PHE A 121 22.01 25.92 21.14
C PHE A 121 22.86 26.37 19.94
N GLY A 122 24.04 26.90 20.25
CA GLY A 122 24.87 27.67 19.34
C GLY A 122 25.76 26.84 18.42
N ALA A 123 26.20 27.54 17.37
CA ALA A 123 27.43 27.36 16.61
C ALA A 123 27.72 26.01 15.91
N GLY A 124 27.34 25.95 14.63
CA GLY A 124 28.22 25.43 13.57
C GLY A 124 27.97 24.00 13.08
N VAL A 125 27.76 23.87 11.76
CA VAL A 125 27.76 22.66 10.92
C VAL A 125 26.41 21.94 10.74
N SER A 126 25.77 22.29 9.61
CA SER A 126 24.90 21.53 8.70
C SER A 126 24.25 20.24 9.22
N ILE A 127 22.95 20.29 9.53
CA ILE A 127 22.14 19.10 9.81
C ILE A 127 21.85 18.38 8.48
N ALA A 128 22.60 17.32 8.20
CA ALA A 128 22.19 16.26 7.27
C ALA A 128 22.32 14.85 7.90
N ALA A 129 22.33 14.76 9.24
CA ALA A 129 22.51 13.51 9.98
C ALA A 129 21.40 13.25 11.03
N GLY A 130 20.22 13.84 10.85
CA GLY A 130 19.14 13.80 11.85
C GLY A 130 18.03 12.76 11.63
N ILE A 131 18.05 11.97 10.55
CA ILE A 131 16.92 11.06 10.21
C ILE A 131 17.26 9.57 10.41
N VAL A 132 18.50 9.19 10.72
CA VAL A 132 18.87 7.76 10.82
C VAL A 132 18.86 7.22 12.26
N LEU A 133 18.64 8.05 13.28
CA LEU A 133 18.74 7.63 14.69
C LEU A 133 17.43 7.25 15.39
N THR A 134 16.27 7.36 14.71
CA THR A 134 15.01 6.84 15.22
C THR A 134 14.42 5.89 14.21
N GLY A 135 14.73 4.59 14.30
CA GLY A 135 14.15 3.52 13.49
C GLY A 135 12.65 3.32 13.74
N LYS A 136 11.85 4.39 13.75
CA LYS A 136 10.40 4.32 13.78
C LYS A 136 9.92 4.15 12.36
N ALA A 137 9.20 3.06 12.12
CA ALA A 137 8.41 2.88 10.91
C ALA A 137 7.56 4.14 10.65
N PRO A 138 7.18 4.42 9.39
CA PRO A 138 6.19 5.45 9.08
C PRO A 138 4.96 5.29 10.01
N ALA A 139 4.42 6.40 10.51
CA ALA A 139 3.32 6.41 11.48
C ALA A 139 2.10 5.56 11.06
N LEU A 140 1.90 5.37 9.76
CA LEU A 140 0.83 4.55 9.19
C LEU A 140 1.09 3.03 9.30
N ALA A 141 2.34 2.57 9.14
CA ALA A 141 2.66 1.15 9.37
C ALA A 141 2.55 0.77 10.85
N ASP A 142 2.87 1.72 11.73
CA ASP A 142 2.64 1.60 13.18
C ASP A 142 1.12 1.55 13.50
N GLU A 143 0.27 2.27 12.77
CA GLU A 143 -1.18 2.25 12.97
C GLU A 143 -1.84 0.93 12.55
N ILE A 144 -1.49 0.38 11.38
CA ILE A 144 -2.01 -0.92 10.93
C ILE A 144 -1.65 -2.03 11.92
N GLY A 145 -0.38 -2.10 12.32
CA GLY A 145 0.08 -3.08 13.32
C GLY A 145 -0.68 -2.94 14.65
N LYS A 146 -0.91 -1.71 15.11
CA LYS A 146 -1.71 -1.44 16.33
C LYS A 146 -3.18 -1.84 16.17
N ALA A 147 -3.79 -1.60 15.02
CA ALA A 147 -5.18 -1.97 14.77
C ALA A 147 -5.37 -3.49 14.88
N HIS A 148 -4.53 -4.27 14.20
CA HIS A 148 -4.56 -5.74 14.28
C HIS A 148 -4.29 -6.25 15.69
N ALA A 149 -3.26 -5.71 16.37
CA ALA A 149 -2.95 -6.10 17.74
C ALA A 149 -4.09 -5.77 18.72
N TRP A 150 -4.73 -4.61 18.55
CA TRP A 150 -5.89 -4.23 19.35
C TRP A 150 -7.07 -5.16 19.10
N VAL A 151 -7.40 -5.43 17.84
CA VAL A 151 -8.50 -6.37 17.48
C VAL A 151 -8.25 -7.76 18.09
N ALA A 152 -7.03 -8.30 17.94
CA ALA A 152 -6.66 -9.58 18.54
C ALA A 152 -6.84 -9.60 20.07
N ALA A 153 -6.48 -8.51 20.77
CA ALA A 153 -6.64 -8.37 22.22
C ALA A 153 -8.09 -8.05 22.67
N ASN A 154 -9.00 -7.77 21.74
CA ASN A 154 -10.36 -7.32 22.00
C ASN A 154 -11.42 -8.18 21.29
N LYS A 155 -11.07 -9.38 20.83
CA LYS A 155 -11.93 -10.23 19.98
C LYS A 155 -13.35 -10.45 20.54
N ASP A 156 -13.48 -10.70 21.84
CA ASP A 156 -14.78 -10.95 22.49
C ASP A 156 -15.57 -9.66 22.81
N ARG A 157 -15.00 -8.48 22.53
CA ARG A 157 -15.54 -7.15 22.87
C ARG A 157 -15.45 -6.16 21.71
N LEU A 158 -15.38 -6.67 20.48
CA LEU A 158 -15.36 -5.82 19.29
C LEU A 158 -16.67 -5.02 19.18
N PRO A 159 -16.61 -3.75 18.73
CA PRO A 159 -17.81 -2.95 18.49
C PRO A 159 -18.74 -3.63 17.48
N GLN A 160 -20.00 -3.84 17.87
CA GLN A 160 -20.99 -4.47 17.01
C GLN A 160 -22.15 -3.54 16.60
N ASP A 161 -22.18 -2.33 17.16
CA ASP A 161 -23.12 -1.27 16.81
C ASP A 161 -22.41 -0.17 16.01
N TYR A 162 -23.17 0.47 15.12
CA TYR A 162 -22.60 1.46 14.20
C TYR A 162 -22.05 2.70 14.91
N ALA A 163 -22.71 3.18 15.96
CA ALA A 163 -22.33 4.42 16.64
C ALA A 163 -21.00 4.31 17.40
N THR A 164 -20.67 3.12 17.91
CA THR A 164 -19.36 2.81 18.49
C THR A 164 -18.34 2.49 17.40
N PHE A 165 -18.71 1.65 16.43
CA PHE A 165 -17.83 1.26 15.31
C PHE A 165 -17.32 2.47 14.52
N SER A 166 -18.19 3.42 14.20
CA SER A 166 -17.87 4.56 13.33
C SER A 166 -16.93 5.60 13.95
N ARG A 167 -16.58 5.46 15.24
CA ARG A 167 -15.65 6.36 15.94
C ARG A 167 -14.19 6.00 15.75
N TYR A 168 -13.93 4.79 15.27
CA TYR A 168 -12.58 4.30 14.97
C TYR A 168 -12.10 4.83 13.62
N SER A 169 -10.78 4.97 13.44
CA SER A 169 -10.19 5.29 12.13
C SER A 169 -10.53 4.19 11.11
N GLU A 170 -10.47 4.50 9.81
CA GLU A 170 -10.79 3.53 8.76
C GLU A 170 -9.96 2.25 8.88
N THR A 171 -8.68 2.38 9.23
CA THR A 171 -7.77 1.25 9.51
C THR A 171 -8.32 0.31 10.58
N TYR A 172 -8.76 0.85 11.71
CA TYR A 172 -9.37 0.05 12.79
C TYR A 172 -10.73 -0.50 12.37
N ARG A 173 -11.55 0.28 11.66
CA ARG A 173 -12.87 -0.15 11.18
C ARG A 173 -12.75 -1.38 10.29
N ARG A 174 -11.82 -1.39 9.33
CA ARG A 174 -11.56 -2.55 8.46
C ARG A 174 -11.05 -3.77 9.24
N ALA A 175 -10.10 -3.56 10.15
CA ALA A 175 -9.57 -4.64 10.99
C ALA A 175 -10.64 -5.25 11.91
N ILE A 176 -11.52 -4.42 12.50
CA ILE A 176 -12.67 -4.87 13.28
C ILE A 176 -13.63 -5.66 12.38
N TYR A 177 -14.02 -5.09 11.24
CA TYR A 177 -15.00 -5.67 10.33
C TYR A 177 -14.60 -7.07 9.84
N ALA A 178 -13.32 -7.29 9.58
CA ALA A 178 -12.79 -8.60 9.16
C ALA A 178 -13.07 -9.73 10.17
N GLU A 179 -13.21 -9.42 11.47
CA GLU A 179 -13.49 -10.40 12.52
C GLU A 179 -14.99 -10.56 12.84
N LEU A 180 -15.87 -9.74 12.25
CA LEU A 180 -17.30 -9.74 12.57
C LEU A 180 -18.06 -10.80 11.76
N ASP A 181 -19.05 -11.44 12.39
CA ASP A 181 -19.97 -12.36 11.72
C ASP A 181 -20.90 -11.64 10.73
N PRO A 182 -21.42 -12.36 9.70
CA PRO A 182 -22.30 -11.79 8.68
C PRO A 182 -23.52 -11.04 9.22
N THR A 183 -24.14 -11.53 10.29
CA THR A 183 -25.28 -10.86 10.96
C THR A 183 -24.90 -9.46 11.43
N VAL A 184 -23.71 -9.31 12.03
CA VAL A 184 -23.24 -8.03 12.55
C VAL A 184 -22.86 -7.10 11.40
N ARG A 185 -22.18 -7.62 10.36
CA ARG A 185 -21.84 -6.86 9.14
C ARG A 185 -23.10 -6.27 8.48
N SER A 186 -24.15 -7.07 8.32
CA SER A 186 -25.45 -6.62 7.78
C SER A 186 -26.08 -5.50 8.61
N ARG A 187 -26.07 -5.64 9.94
CA ARG A 187 -26.59 -4.60 10.85
C ARG A 187 -25.80 -3.29 10.75
N LEU A 188 -24.47 -3.36 10.66
CA LEU A 188 -23.61 -2.18 10.52
C LEU A 188 -23.89 -1.43 9.22
N TRP A 189 -23.98 -2.14 8.09
CA TRP A 189 -24.31 -1.53 6.80
C TRP A 189 -25.72 -0.94 6.79
N THR A 190 -26.70 -1.65 7.33
CA THR A 190 -28.08 -1.13 7.43
C THR A 190 -28.12 0.17 8.24
N ALA A 191 -27.42 0.22 9.38
CA ALA A 191 -27.32 1.43 10.21
C ALA A 191 -26.56 2.56 9.52
N HIS A 192 -25.52 2.25 8.74
CA HIS A 192 -24.78 3.23 7.93
C HIS A 192 -25.68 3.88 6.87
N ILE A 193 -26.44 3.09 6.13
CA ILE A 193 -27.38 3.59 5.11
C ILE A 193 -28.51 4.41 5.74
N ALA A 194 -29.04 3.98 6.89
CA ALA A 194 -30.03 4.74 7.64
C ALA A 194 -29.47 6.10 8.12
N GLN A 195 -28.24 6.11 8.63
CA GLN A 195 -27.56 7.35 9.02
C GLN A 195 -27.35 8.27 7.81
N TYR A 196 -26.94 7.74 6.66
CA TYR A 196 -26.78 8.51 5.43
C TYR A 196 -28.09 9.18 5.02
N ARG A 197 -29.21 8.45 5.02
CA ARG A 197 -30.54 9.00 4.70
C ARG A 197 -30.91 10.15 5.64
N LYS A 198 -30.59 10.02 6.93
CA LYS A 198 -30.87 11.04 7.95
C LYS A 198 -30.08 12.32 7.72
N THR A 199 -28.84 12.23 7.24
CA THR A 199 -27.97 13.40 6.99
C THR A 199 -28.12 14.00 5.60
N HIS A 200 -28.89 13.39 4.71
CA HIS A 200 -29.14 13.86 3.35
C HIS A 200 -30.65 13.95 3.09
N PRO A 201 -31.36 14.96 3.65
CA PRO A 201 -32.80 15.10 3.47
C PRO A 201 -33.21 15.44 2.03
N ASP A 202 -32.30 16.02 1.24
CA ASP A 202 -32.58 16.56 -0.10
C ASP A 202 -32.36 15.53 -1.23
N LEU A 203 -32.37 14.23 -0.92
CA LEU A 203 -32.21 13.17 -1.92
C LEU A 203 -33.33 13.20 -2.96
N SER A 204 -32.95 13.11 -4.24
CA SER A 204 -33.92 12.98 -5.34
C SER A 204 -34.72 11.67 -5.25
N ILE A 205 -35.87 11.62 -5.91
CA ILE A 205 -36.71 10.40 -5.98
C ILE A 205 -35.89 9.20 -6.50
N LYS A 206 -35.04 9.40 -7.51
CA LYS A 206 -34.15 8.35 -8.04
C LYS A 206 -33.18 7.85 -6.97
N GLN A 207 -32.51 8.77 -6.27
CA GLN A 207 -31.56 8.42 -5.20
C GLN A 207 -32.24 7.70 -4.03
N GLN A 208 -33.43 8.15 -3.61
CA GLN A 208 -34.20 7.48 -2.55
C GLN A 208 -34.56 6.05 -2.94
N HIS A 209 -35.00 5.83 -4.19
CA HIS A 209 -35.32 4.49 -4.70
C HIS A 209 -34.10 3.57 -4.72
N ILE A 210 -32.96 4.04 -5.23
CA ILE A 210 -31.71 3.26 -5.24
C ILE A 210 -31.22 2.99 -3.82
N LEU A 211 -31.33 3.95 -2.90
CA LEU A 211 -30.96 3.77 -1.50
C LEU A 211 -31.84 2.71 -0.81
N ALA A 212 -33.13 2.63 -1.15
CA ALA A 212 -34.02 1.58 -0.67
C ALA A 212 -33.62 0.19 -1.20
N LYS A 213 -33.21 0.09 -2.47
CA LYS A 213 -32.65 -1.17 -3.03
C LYS A 213 -31.37 -1.59 -2.31
N LEU A 214 -30.47 -0.63 -2.06
CA LEU A 214 -29.23 -0.87 -1.31
C LEU A 214 -29.52 -1.32 0.12
N GLU A 215 -30.41 -0.64 0.84
CA GLU A 215 -30.85 -1.01 2.18
C GLU A 215 -31.43 -2.43 2.23
N ALA A 216 -32.30 -2.78 1.28
CA ALA A 216 -32.86 -4.14 1.19
C ALA A 216 -31.80 -5.21 0.85
N HIS A 217 -30.73 -4.84 0.14
CA HIS A 217 -29.62 -5.73 -0.18
C HIS A 217 -28.68 -5.93 1.03
N VAL A 218 -28.29 -4.86 1.72
CA VAL A 218 -27.44 -4.95 2.92
C VAL A 218 -28.18 -5.47 4.15
N GLY A 219 -29.51 -5.43 4.17
CA GLY A 219 -30.34 -6.03 5.22
C GLY A 219 -30.39 -7.56 5.17
N LYS A 220 -29.87 -8.19 4.11
CA LYS A 220 -29.78 -9.65 3.99
C LYS A 220 -28.45 -10.13 4.55
N GLU A 221 -28.50 -10.96 5.58
CA GLU A 221 -27.29 -11.56 6.16
C GLU A 221 -26.47 -12.36 5.13
N SER A 222 -27.15 -13.06 4.22
CA SER A 222 -26.52 -13.84 3.15
C SER A 222 -25.61 -13.01 2.23
N THR A 223 -25.82 -11.68 2.16
CA THR A 223 -24.96 -10.76 1.42
C THR A 223 -23.54 -10.75 1.99
N PHE A 224 -23.33 -11.06 3.26
CA PHE A 224 -22.03 -10.98 3.93
C PHE A 224 -21.42 -12.33 4.27
N HIS A 225 -21.98 -13.43 3.73
CA HIS A 225 -21.36 -14.74 3.84
C HIS A 225 -20.03 -14.77 3.06
N PRO A 226 -19.04 -15.56 3.51
CA PRO A 226 -17.78 -15.71 2.78
C PRO A 226 -18.02 -16.07 1.33
N ARG A 227 -17.44 -15.28 0.41
CA ARG A 227 -17.58 -15.51 -1.02
C ARG A 227 -16.79 -16.76 -1.42
N THR A 228 -17.36 -17.58 -2.28
CA THR A 228 -16.67 -18.75 -2.85
C THR A 228 -15.87 -18.39 -4.11
N THR A 229 -16.10 -17.21 -4.69
CA THR A 229 -15.45 -16.72 -5.91
C THR A 229 -14.98 -15.27 -5.72
N THR A 230 -13.97 -14.89 -6.50
CA THR A 230 -13.45 -13.51 -6.55
C THR A 230 -14.27 -12.58 -7.44
N ASP A 231 -15.16 -13.15 -8.26
CA ASP A 231 -16.02 -12.41 -9.18
C ASP A 231 -17.24 -11.89 -8.44
N MET A 232 -17.67 -10.69 -8.79
CA MET A 232 -18.89 -10.09 -8.26
C MET A 232 -20.12 -10.83 -8.78
N ASP A 233 -21.10 -11.07 -7.90
CA ASP A 233 -22.39 -11.62 -8.34
C ASP A 233 -23.09 -10.63 -9.27
N ALA A 234 -23.72 -11.11 -10.34
CA ALA A 234 -24.35 -10.22 -11.33
C ALA A 234 -25.44 -9.31 -10.72
N ALA A 235 -26.03 -9.70 -9.58
CA ALA A 235 -26.94 -8.84 -8.82
C ALA A 235 -26.21 -7.67 -8.13
N ASP A 236 -25.06 -7.95 -7.52
CA ASP A 236 -24.21 -6.95 -6.86
C ASP A 236 -23.63 -5.99 -7.90
N GLU A 237 -23.20 -6.51 -9.06
CA GLU A 237 -22.68 -5.69 -10.15
C GLU A 237 -23.71 -4.69 -10.66
N ARG A 238 -24.94 -5.15 -10.91
CA ARG A 238 -26.05 -4.28 -11.32
C ARG A 238 -26.35 -3.22 -10.27
N LEU A 239 -26.41 -3.60 -9.00
CA LEU A 239 -26.73 -2.65 -7.93
C LEU A 239 -25.59 -1.64 -7.73
N GLN A 240 -24.33 -2.07 -7.79
CA GLN A 240 -23.17 -1.19 -7.78
C GLN A 240 -23.26 -0.15 -8.92
N PHE A 241 -23.56 -0.59 -10.14
CA PHE A 241 -23.72 0.31 -11.29
C PHE A 241 -24.82 1.35 -11.05
N GLU A 242 -25.99 0.93 -10.58
CA GLU A 242 -27.11 1.83 -10.28
C GLU A 242 -26.78 2.85 -9.17
N VAL A 243 -26.05 2.44 -8.13
CA VAL A 243 -25.60 3.34 -7.07
C VAL A 243 -24.63 4.38 -7.63
N ILE A 244 -23.64 3.97 -8.44
CA ILE A 244 -22.70 4.90 -9.07
C ILE A 244 -23.43 5.85 -10.04
N GLU A 245 -24.40 5.35 -10.80
CA GLU A 245 -25.18 6.16 -11.76
C GLU A 245 -26.06 7.21 -11.06
N ALA A 246 -26.65 6.88 -9.91
CA ALA A 246 -27.56 7.76 -9.19
C ALA A 246 -26.84 8.79 -8.29
N PHE A 247 -25.65 8.47 -7.80
CA PHE A 247 -24.93 9.30 -6.81
C PHE A 247 -23.61 9.88 -7.34
N GLY A 248 -23.06 9.34 -8.43
CA GLY A 248 -21.69 9.59 -8.84
C GLY A 248 -20.69 8.75 -8.03
N LYS A 249 -19.46 8.58 -8.54
CA LYS A 249 -18.49 7.63 -7.98
C LYS A 249 -18.05 7.99 -6.55
N GLU A 250 -17.80 9.27 -6.27
CA GLU A 250 -17.38 9.71 -4.93
C GLU A 250 -18.45 9.46 -3.87
N GLU A 251 -19.69 9.85 -4.17
CA GLU A 251 -20.77 9.69 -3.19
C GLU A 251 -21.19 8.23 -3.07
N ALA A 252 -21.18 7.47 -4.17
CA ALA A 252 -21.35 6.02 -4.13
C ALA A 252 -20.28 5.34 -3.26
N ARG A 253 -19.05 5.87 -3.24
CA ARG A 253 -17.99 5.36 -2.38
C ARG A 253 -18.31 5.57 -0.92
N ASN A 254 -18.80 6.75 -0.53
CA ASN A 254 -19.23 7.02 0.84
C ASN A 254 -20.38 6.12 1.28
N LEU A 255 -21.21 5.67 0.33
CA LEU A 255 -22.37 4.81 0.58
C LEU A 255 -22.05 3.31 0.64
N ALA A 256 -21.08 2.84 -0.15
CA ALA A 256 -20.88 1.41 -0.39
C ALA A 256 -19.42 0.97 -0.55
N GLY A 257 -18.46 1.91 -0.59
CA GLY A 257 -17.03 1.65 -0.65
C GLY A 257 -16.29 1.96 0.65
N THR A 258 -16.96 2.59 1.62
CA THR A 258 -16.47 2.83 2.99
C THR A 258 -17.60 2.59 4.00
N LEU A 259 -17.28 2.11 5.19
CA LEU A 259 -18.27 1.87 6.24
C LEU A 259 -18.08 2.84 7.41
N GLY A 260 -18.85 3.90 7.44
CA GLY A 260 -18.76 5.01 8.40
C GLY A 260 -18.33 6.34 7.74
N PRO A 261 -17.96 7.37 8.51
CA PRO A 261 -17.58 8.66 7.97
C PRO A 261 -16.41 8.55 6.98
N ALA A 262 -16.47 9.37 5.92
CA ALA A 262 -15.36 9.53 4.99
C ALA A 262 -14.17 10.17 5.70
N GLU A 263 -13.00 9.58 5.57
CA GLU A 263 -11.75 10.15 6.05
C GLU A 263 -10.98 10.76 4.87
N PRO A 264 -10.31 11.91 5.06
CA PRO A 264 -9.47 12.48 4.02
C PRO A 264 -8.39 11.47 3.65
N HIS A 265 -8.23 11.23 2.35
CA HIS A 265 -7.19 10.34 1.84
C HIS A 265 -5.82 10.93 2.16
N SER A 266 -5.05 10.26 2.99
CA SER A 266 -3.64 10.56 3.20
C SER A 266 -2.80 9.68 2.25
N PRO A 267 -2.20 10.22 1.18
CA PRO A 267 -1.44 9.45 0.18
C PRO A 267 -0.05 8.99 0.68
N THR A 268 0.15 8.85 1.99
CA THR A 268 1.47 8.64 2.60
C THR A 268 1.67 7.21 3.12
N ALA A 269 1.27 6.20 2.36
CA ALA A 269 1.70 4.84 2.60
C ALA A 269 3.21 4.70 2.26
N SER A 270 4.05 4.65 3.29
CA SER A 270 5.46 4.29 3.13
C SER A 270 5.58 2.77 3.01
N LEU A 271 6.37 2.35 2.02
CA LEU A 271 6.39 1.05 1.33
C LEU A 271 6.90 -0.16 2.14
N ALA A 272 6.76 -0.16 3.46
CA ALA A 272 7.16 -1.30 4.28
C ALA A 272 5.99 -1.80 5.12
N LEU A 273 5.41 -2.94 4.70
CA LEU A 273 4.48 -3.78 5.46
C LEU A 273 3.12 -3.13 5.80
N LEU A 274 2.47 -2.50 4.81
CA LEU A 274 1.08 -2.05 4.95
C LEU A 274 0.12 -3.12 4.45
N ASP A 275 -1.10 -3.15 5.01
CA ASP A 275 -2.20 -3.85 4.37
C ASP A 275 -2.52 -3.18 3.03
N CYS A 276 -2.91 -3.98 2.04
CA CYS A 276 -3.43 -3.42 0.82
C CYS A 276 -4.70 -2.61 1.12
N GLU A 277 -4.95 -1.56 0.35
CA GLU A 277 -5.97 -0.54 0.67
C GLU A 277 -7.17 -0.59 -0.28
N CYS A 278 -7.05 -1.27 -1.41
CA CYS A 278 -8.11 -1.40 -2.40
C CYS A 278 -8.18 -2.81 -3.01
N SER A 279 -9.27 -3.10 -3.71
CA SER A 279 -9.45 -4.34 -4.46
C SER A 279 -9.42 -4.09 -5.96
N THR A 280 -8.62 -4.86 -6.69
CA THR A 280 -8.61 -4.83 -8.17
C THR A 280 -9.89 -5.39 -8.78
N ASN A 281 -10.65 -6.19 -8.02
CA ASN A 281 -11.91 -6.80 -8.46
C ASN A 281 -13.11 -5.88 -8.21
N SER A 282 -12.97 -4.92 -7.30
CA SER A 282 -13.99 -3.92 -6.99
C SER A 282 -13.29 -2.61 -6.64
N ASP A 283 -12.98 -1.81 -7.67
CA ASP A 283 -12.24 -0.56 -7.51
C ASP A 283 -13.16 0.55 -6.96
N TRP A 284 -12.82 1.01 -5.76
CA TRP A 284 -13.49 2.11 -5.05
C TRP A 284 -12.51 3.24 -4.69
N CYS A 285 -11.38 3.33 -5.38
CA CYS A 285 -10.51 4.50 -5.29
C CYS A 285 -11.27 5.74 -5.79
N GLY A 286 -11.05 6.87 -5.11
CA GLY A 286 -11.73 8.14 -5.40
C GLY A 286 -11.02 8.96 -6.48
N GLY A 287 -11.72 9.90 -7.09
CA GLY A 287 -11.21 10.84 -8.08
C GLY A 287 -10.58 10.16 -9.29
N SER A 288 -9.36 10.60 -9.63
CA SER A 288 -8.53 10.04 -10.71
C SER A 288 -7.67 8.84 -10.28
N TRP A 289 -7.91 8.30 -9.08
CA TRP A 289 -7.20 7.14 -8.58
C TRP A 289 -7.89 5.85 -9.05
N ARG A 290 -7.08 4.82 -9.26
CA ARG A 290 -7.52 3.46 -9.60
C ARG A 290 -6.81 2.46 -8.71
N CYS A 291 -7.47 1.34 -8.49
CA CYS A 291 -6.85 0.25 -7.76
C CYS A 291 -5.88 -0.51 -8.65
N TYR A 292 -4.63 -0.60 -8.23
CA TYR A 292 -3.61 -1.37 -8.90
C TYR A 292 -3.07 -2.44 -7.99
N TYR A 293 -2.96 -3.65 -8.53
CA TYR A 293 -2.34 -4.77 -7.83
C TYR A 293 -0.94 -4.37 -7.35
N TYR A 294 -0.66 -4.62 -6.08
CA TYR A 294 0.59 -4.21 -5.45
C TYR A 294 1.14 -5.36 -4.61
N ARG A 295 2.35 -5.84 -4.96
CA ARG A 295 2.94 -7.05 -4.34
C ARG A 295 3.54 -6.79 -2.96
N ASP A 296 3.85 -5.53 -2.65
CA ASP A 296 4.57 -5.15 -1.43
C ASP A 296 3.60 -4.72 -0.29
N CYS A 297 2.31 -4.98 -0.43
CA CYS A 297 1.32 -4.87 0.64
C CYS A 297 0.79 -6.26 1.05
N ARG A 298 0.40 -6.39 2.33
CA ARG A 298 -0.24 -7.60 2.85
C ARG A 298 -1.67 -7.65 2.36
N THR A 299 -2.01 -8.72 1.64
CA THR A 299 -3.40 -8.98 1.24
C THR A 299 -4.27 -9.22 2.48
N VAL A 300 -5.42 -8.57 2.54
CA VAL A 300 -6.47 -8.82 3.54
C VAL A 300 -7.68 -9.34 2.80
N TYR A 301 -8.30 -10.43 3.26
CA TYR A 301 -9.34 -11.12 2.49
C TYR A 301 -10.70 -10.42 2.50
N ASP A 302 -10.92 -9.49 3.43
CA ASP A 302 -12.12 -8.66 3.56
C ASP A 302 -11.72 -7.20 3.81
N GLY A 303 -12.67 -6.27 3.73
CA GLY A 303 -12.45 -4.86 4.11
C GLY A 303 -12.20 -3.92 2.93
N CYS A 304 -12.25 -4.41 1.70
CA CYS A 304 -12.17 -3.59 0.48
C CYS A 304 -13.35 -3.82 -0.45
N GLY A 305 -13.48 -2.94 -1.43
CA GLY A 305 -14.45 -3.11 -2.51
C GLY A 305 -15.89 -2.82 -2.10
N TRP A 306 -16.82 -3.28 -2.95
CA TRP A 306 -18.25 -3.20 -2.70
C TRP A 306 -18.59 -3.86 -1.36
N LEU A 307 -19.13 -3.05 -0.45
CA LEU A 307 -19.59 -3.44 0.87
C LEU A 307 -18.52 -4.13 1.74
N TYR A 308 -17.24 -3.81 1.52
CA TYR A 308 -16.11 -4.43 2.24
C TYR A 308 -16.02 -5.97 2.07
N GLN A 309 -16.58 -6.52 0.99
CA GLN A 309 -16.59 -7.97 0.74
C GLN A 309 -15.43 -8.50 -0.11
N TYR A 310 -14.55 -7.61 -0.56
CA TYR A 310 -13.47 -7.98 -1.47
C TYR A 310 -12.15 -7.95 -0.75
N ALA A 311 -11.28 -8.87 -1.19
CA ALA A 311 -9.90 -8.86 -0.77
C ALA A 311 -9.24 -7.54 -1.16
N CYS A 312 -8.58 -6.93 -0.19
CA CYS A 312 -7.63 -5.86 -0.40
C CYS A 312 -6.36 -6.47 -0.98
N ASN A 313 -6.06 -6.18 -2.24
CA ASN A 313 -4.91 -6.74 -2.97
C ASN A 313 -4.14 -5.68 -3.80
N GLY A 314 -4.47 -4.40 -3.62
CA GLY A 314 -3.84 -3.32 -4.33
C GLY A 314 -3.75 -2.02 -3.53
N MET A 315 -3.15 -1.03 -4.18
CA MET A 315 -3.06 0.34 -3.68
C MET A 315 -3.80 1.27 -4.65
N CYS A 316 -4.48 2.27 -4.10
CA CYS A 316 -5.02 3.35 -4.92
C CYS A 316 -3.85 4.16 -5.47
N MET A 317 -3.67 4.16 -6.79
CA MET A 317 -2.65 4.96 -7.48
C MET A 317 -3.29 5.82 -8.57
N ARG A 318 -2.76 7.03 -8.78
CA ARG A 318 -3.28 7.96 -9.78
C ARG A 318 -2.89 7.49 -11.17
N LEU A 319 -3.85 7.47 -12.10
CA LEU A 319 -3.54 7.30 -13.52
C LEU A 319 -2.84 8.55 -14.03
N CYS A 320 -1.57 8.41 -14.39
CA CYS A 320 -0.88 9.42 -15.18
C CYS A 320 -1.27 9.20 -16.64
N SER A 321 -2.35 9.85 -17.07
CA SER A 321 -2.62 9.98 -18.50
C SER A 321 -1.42 10.64 -19.15
N VAL A 322 -0.89 10.05 -20.22
CA VAL A 322 0.11 10.66 -21.10
C VAL A 322 -0.54 11.89 -21.74
N ALA A 323 -0.57 13.00 -21.01
CA ALA A 323 -0.99 14.28 -21.53
C ALA A 323 0.16 14.82 -22.38
N SER A 324 -0.14 15.16 -23.63
CA SER A 324 0.75 15.89 -24.54
C SER A 324 1.52 16.99 -23.81
N ASP A 325 2.81 17.13 -24.13
CA ASP A 325 3.89 17.88 -23.47
C ASP A 325 3.62 19.34 -23.02
N ASP A 326 2.44 19.91 -23.23
CA ASP A 326 2.12 21.31 -22.94
C ASP A 326 1.14 21.53 -21.77
N SER A 327 0.79 20.50 -20.98
CA SER A 327 -0.04 20.70 -19.78
C SER A 327 0.80 20.88 -18.51
N PRO A 328 0.60 21.93 -17.70
CA PRO A 328 1.32 22.14 -16.43
C PRO A 328 1.04 21.05 -15.37
N ASP A 329 0.08 20.16 -15.62
CA ASP A 329 -0.24 19.01 -14.75
C ASP A 329 0.60 17.75 -15.03
N ALA A 330 1.45 17.75 -16.06
CA ALA A 330 2.30 16.61 -16.41
C ALA A 330 3.39 16.31 -15.37
N ALA A 331 3.76 17.28 -14.53
CA ALA A 331 4.86 17.15 -13.56
C ALA A 331 4.42 16.61 -12.17
N ALA A 332 3.11 16.45 -11.94
CA ALA A 332 2.56 15.76 -10.76
C ALA A 332 2.35 14.25 -10.99
N CYS A 333 3.04 13.73 -12.01
CA CYS A 333 3.16 12.36 -12.43
C CYS A 333 4.65 12.01 -12.51
#